data_AF-A0A7Y2X4B1-F1
#
_entry.id   AF-A0A7Y2X4B1-F1
#
_cell.length_a   1.000
_cell.length_b   1.000
_cell.length_c   1.000
_cell.angle_alpha   90.00
_cell.angle_beta   90.00
_cell.angle_gamma   90.00
#
_symmetry.space_group_name_H-M   'P 1'
#
loop_
_entity.id
_entity.type
_entity.pdbx_description
1 polymer ?
#
loop_
_entity_poly.entity_id
_entity_poly.type
_entity_poly.pdbx_seq_one_letter_code
_entity_poly.pdbx_strand_id
1 'polypeptide(L)' 'FVVSDAVAAFNNRDLNGKHLDAELMHQTALASIQEEFATVTDTDHILSLLKT' A
#
# COMPACT_ATOMS: atom_id res chain seq x y z
N PHE A 1 -3.93 2.46 -10.71
CA PHE A 1 -2.61 2.16 -10.12
C PHE A 1 -2.54 2.76 -8.73
N VAL A 2 -1.89 2.08 -7.79
CA VAL A 2 -1.43 2.62 -6.51
C VAL A 2 0.09 2.48 -6.46
N VAL A 3 0.78 3.56 -6.08
CA VAL A 3 2.25 3.62 -6.02
C VAL A 3 2.66 3.31 -4.58
N SER A 4 3.09 2.07 -4.33
CA SER A 4 3.28 1.50 -2.99
C SER A 4 4.28 2.28 -2.14
N ASP A 5 5.36 2.77 -2.74
CA ASP A 5 6.41 3.55 -2.06
C ASP A 5 6.08 5.05 -1.95
N ALA A 6 4.95 5.50 -2.50
CA ALA A 6 4.47 6.88 -2.40
C ALA A 6 3.25 7.04 -1.47
N VAL A 7 2.92 6.01 -0.68
CA VAL A 7 1.84 6.03 0.30
C VAL A 7 2.34 5.52 1.66
N ALA A 8 1.72 5.97 2.74
CA ALA A 8 2.08 5.56 4.10
C ALA A 8 0.84 5.12 4.88
N ALA A 9 1.05 4.22 5.83
CA ALA A 9 0.05 3.88 6.84
C ALA A 9 0.52 4.30 8.22
N PHE A 10 -0.36 4.14 9.22
CA PHE A 10 -0.08 4.45 10.61
C PHE A 10 -0.27 3.22 11.47
N ASN A 11 0.39 3.23 12.63
CA ASN A 11 0.07 2.29 13.69
C ASN A 11 -1.42 2.36 14.03
N ASN A 12 -2.04 1.22 14.27
CA ASN A 12 -3.45 1.14 14.61
C ASN A 12 -3.70 0.15 15.75
N ARG A 13 -4.97 0.03 16.16
CA ARG A 13 -5.44 -0.98 17.10
C ARG A 13 -6.54 -1.79 16.46
N ASP A 14 -6.50 -3.10 16.64
CA ASP A 14 -7.62 -3.95 16.25
C ASP A 14 -8.82 -3.78 17.20
N LEU A 15 -9.90 -4.53 16.92
CA LEU A 15 -11.14 -4.49 17.71
C LEU A 15 -10.96 -4.91 19.18
N ASN A 16 -9.86 -5.58 19.51
CA ASN A 16 -9.50 -6.00 20.86
C ASN A 16 -8.45 -5.08 21.51
N GLY A 17 -8.10 -3.98 20.85
CA GLY A 17 -7.09 -3.03 21.32
C GLY A 17 -5.64 -3.46 21.10
N LYS A 18 -5.40 -4.59 20.41
CA LYS A 18 -4.05 -5.07 20.07
C LYS A 18 -3.41 -4.09 19.10
N HIS A 19 -2.16 -3.72 19.38
CA HIS A 19 -1.38 -2.87 18.49
C HIS A 19 -1.07 -3.57 17.17
N LEU A 20 -1.31 -2.87 16.07
CA LEU A 20 -0.90 -3.23 14.72
C LEU A 20 0.10 -2.17 14.27
N ASP A 21 1.30 -2.59 13.86
CA ASP A 21 2.29 -1.66 13.36
C ASP A 21 1.90 -1.11 11.97
N ALA A 22 2.47 0.05 11.62
CA ALA A 22 2.19 0.73 10.36
C ALA A 22 2.55 -0.12 9.13
N GLU A 23 3.58 -0.96 9.22
CA GLU A 23 4.02 -1.81 8.11
C GLU A 23 2.95 -2.88 7.81
N LEU A 24 2.44 -3.56 8.84
CA LEU A 24 1.36 -4.53 8.72
C LEU A 24 0.10 -3.88 8.15
N MET A 25 -0.24 -2.67 8.60
CA MET A 25 -1.38 -1.92 8.06
C MET A 25 -1.16 -1.55 6.59
N HIS A 26 0.04 -1.09 6.23
CA HIS A 26 0.42 -0.75 4.87
C HIS A 26 0.29 -1.96 3.94
N GLN A 27 0.92 -3.08 4.28
CA GLN A 27 0.89 -4.31 3.49
C GLN A 27 -0.54 -4.88 3.37
N THR A 28 -1.31 -4.87 4.46
CA THR A 28 -2.70 -5.37 4.44
C THR A 28 -3.59 -4.53 3.54
N ALA A 29 -3.43 -3.20 3.56
CA ALA A 29 -4.16 -2.31 2.67
C ALA A 29 -3.78 -2.52 1.20
N LEU A 30 -2.48 -2.60 0.88
CA LEU A 30 -2.02 -2.87 -0.48
C LEU A 30 -2.52 -4.23 -1.00
N ALA A 31 -2.47 -5.27 -0.17
CA ALA A 31 -3.00 -6.58 -0.52
C ALA A 31 -4.51 -6.57 -0.78
N SER A 32 -5.28 -5.80 -0.01
CA SER A 32 -6.73 -5.65 -0.23
C SER A 32 -7.05 -4.83 -1.49
N ILE A 33 -6.12 -3.97 -1.93
CA ILE A 33 -6.27 -3.11 -3.11
C ILE A 33 -5.89 -3.83 -4.40
N GLN A 34 -4.82 -4.62 -4.36
CA GLN A 34 -4.25 -5.32 -5.50
C GLN A 34 -5.31 -6.18 -6.20
N GLU A 35 -5.40 -6.05 -7.52
CA GLU A 35 -6.29 -6.81 -8.43
C GLU A 35 -7.80 -6.58 -8.27
N GLU A 36 -8.26 -6.13 -7.10
CA GLU A 36 -9.68 -5.82 -6.87
C GLU A 36 -10.02 -4.36 -7.20
N PHE A 37 -9.18 -3.41 -6.75
CA PHE A 37 -9.45 -1.98 -6.88
C PHE A 37 -8.41 -1.25 -7.73
N ALA A 38 -7.17 -1.72 -7.74
CA ALA A 38 -6.10 -1.17 -8.57
C ALA A 38 -4.93 -2.16 -8.72
N THR A 39 -4.11 -1.94 -9.75
CA THR A 39 -2.75 -2.50 -9.80
C THR A 39 -1.85 -1.73 -8.83
N VAL A 40 -1.30 -2.41 -7.83
CA VAL A 40 -0.24 -1.90 -6.96
C VAL A 40 1.10 -2.06 -7.67
N THR A 41 1.90 -1.00 -7.67
CA THR A 41 3.21 -0.94 -8.33
C THR A 41 4.11 0.07 -7.61
N ASP A 42 5.37 0.21 -7.99
CA ASP A 42 6.30 1.19 -7.40
C ASP A 42 6.52 2.42 -8.30
N THR A 43 7.15 3.45 -7.72
CA THR A 43 7.43 4.71 -8.41
C THR A 43 8.29 4.49 -9.65
N ASP A 44 9.31 3.64 -9.55
CA ASP A 44 10.24 3.37 -10.65
C ASP A 44 9.54 2.77 -11.86
N HIS A 45 8.62 1.82 -11.64
CA HIS A 45 7.80 1.24 -12.70
C HIS A 45 6.92 2.29 -13.37
N ILE A 46 6.20 3.11 -12.59
CA ILE A 46 5.37 4.19 -13.15
C ILE A 46 6.21 5.17 -13.98
N LEU A 47 7.36 5.59 -13.47
CA LEU A 47 8.25 6.50 -14.20
C LEU A 47 8.79 5.86 -15.48
N SER A 48 9.00 4.54 -15.50
CA SER A 48 9.41 3.82 -16.72
C SER A 48 8.33 3.84 -17.81
N LEU A 49 7.05 3.76 -17.44
CA LEU A 49 5.93 3.82 -18.38
C LEU A 49 5.72 5.21 -19.00
N LEU A 50 6.18 6.26 -18.31
CA LEU A 50 6.04 7.65 -18.74
C LEU A 50 7.20 8.14 -19.63
N LYS A 51 8.35 7.46 -19.60
CA LYS A 51 9.50 7.80 -20.45
C LYS A 51 9.16 7.39 -21.88
N THR A 52 8.87 8.39 -22.72
CA THR A 52 8.63 8.26 -24.18
C THR A 52 9.95 8.27 -24.93
#